data_AF-A0A7C7C514-F1
#
_entry.id   AF-A0A7C7C514-F1
#
_cell.length_a   1.000
_cell.length_b   1.000
_cell.length_c   1.000
_cell.angle_alpha   90.00
_cell.angle_beta   90.00
_cell.angle_gamma   90.00
#
_symmetry.space_group_name_H-M   'P 1'
#
loop_
_entity.id
_entity.type
_entity.pdbx_description
1 polymer ?
#
loop_
_entity_poly.entity_id
_entity_poly.type
_entity_poly.pdbx_seq_one_letter_code
_entity_poly.pdbx_strand_id
1 'polypeptide(L)'
;MKITIFKEITTEGVIASIEENSKKYHEGFYADMENLPERTLVKKSAAEIGDIIKDLKTSRIKITKANTAAVNKEHDAIVERLELANKPFTDLIDEYNVKRKKVLADEKRVVELKAAMVQKEADHEMGLLINKTFEFDKAEELRKKEELRHNLKVNAEREAAERQEKLNKSIEQDKINAENARLANKEHVRSVNRGILDVLEENDIGTAVAMEVIKLAAKGLLPNLTINY
;
A
#
# COMPACT_ATOMS: atom_id res chain seq x y z
N MET A 1 -45.97 -44.78 59.60
CA MET A 1 -45.86 -43.80 58.48
C MET A 1 -47.07 -44.05 57.57
N LYS A 2 -47.80 -43.05 57.06
CA LYS A 2 -49.04 -43.37 56.31
C LYS A 2 -48.73 -43.73 54.85
N ILE A 3 -48.92 -45.00 54.47
CA ILE A 3 -48.81 -45.46 53.07
C ILE A 3 -50.02 -44.93 52.27
N THR A 4 -49.76 -44.04 51.30
CA THR A 4 -50.78 -43.43 50.43
C THR A 4 -50.70 -43.90 48.98
N ILE A 5 -49.49 -43.98 48.41
CA ILE A 5 -49.27 -44.30 46.98
C ILE A 5 -49.45 -45.80 46.69
N PHE A 6 -49.09 -46.68 47.62
CA PHE A 6 -49.14 -48.13 47.43
C PHE A 6 -50.28 -48.81 48.21
N LYS A 7 -51.32 -48.03 48.57
CA LYS A 7 -52.43 -48.48 49.41
C LYS A 7 -53.17 -49.70 48.83
N GLU A 8 -53.16 -49.85 47.50
CA GLU A 8 -53.77 -50.98 46.79
C GLU A 8 -52.94 -52.27 46.88
N ILE A 9 -51.66 -52.19 47.24
CA ILE A 9 -50.73 -53.34 47.31
C ILE A 9 -50.51 -53.76 48.75
N THR A 10 -50.31 -52.79 49.66
CA THR A 10 -50.19 -53.08 51.08
C THR A 10 -50.65 -51.89 51.92
N THR A 11 -51.06 -52.18 53.16
CA THR A 11 -51.50 -51.17 54.12
C THR A 11 -50.68 -51.29 55.40
N GLU A 12 -50.62 -50.22 56.18
CA GLU A 12 -49.89 -50.22 57.46
C GLU A 12 -50.37 -51.35 58.39
N GLY A 13 -51.66 -51.69 58.35
CA GLY A 13 -52.22 -52.79 59.16
C GLY A 13 -51.75 -54.17 58.71
N VAL A 14 -51.58 -54.39 57.40
CA VAL A 14 -51.06 -55.65 56.86
C VAL A 14 -49.58 -55.80 57.20
N ILE A 15 -48.80 -54.71 57.08
CA ILE A 15 -47.37 -54.71 57.47
C ILE A 15 -47.23 -54.98 58.97
N ALA A 16 -47.99 -54.30 59.82
CA ALA A 16 -47.93 -54.50 61.27
C ALA A 16 -48.26 -55.95 61.67
N SER A 17 -49.23 -56.59 61.00
CA SER A 17 -49.57 -58.01 61.23
C SER A 17 -48.46 -58.96 60.78
N ILE A 18 -47.82 -58.68 59.63
CA ILE A 18 -46.66 -59.45 59.15
C ILE A 18 -45.47 -59.29 60.12
N GLU A 19 -45.20 -58.08 60.61
CA GLU A 19 -44.14 -57.81 61.58
C GLU A 19 -44.37 -58.52 62.91
N GLU A 20 -45.59 -58.49 63.44
CA GLU A 20 -45.96 -59.20 64.67
C GLU A 20 -45.83 -60.72 64.51
N ASN A 21 -46.27 -61.26 63.37
CA ASN A 21 -46.11 -62.69 63.08
C ASN A 21 -44.64 -63.08 62.85
N SER A 22 -43.84 -62.22 62.23
CA SER A 22 -42.41 -62.43 62.03
C SER A 22 -41.63 -62.39 63.35
N LYS A 23 -42.02 -61.54 64.30
CA LYS A 23 -41.39 -61.44 65.64
C LYS A 23 -41.50 -62.74 66.43
N LYS A 24 -42.61 -63.47 66.31
CA LYS A 24 -42.79 -64.78 66.98
C LYS A 24 -41.67 -65.76 66.67
N TYR A 25 -41.11 -65.70 65.45
CA TYR A 25 -40.02 -66.56 64.99
C TYR A 25 -38.61 -66.04 65.30
N HIS A 26 -38.48 -64.79 65.74
CA HIS A 26 -37.20 -64.16 66.09
C HIS A 26 -36.98 -63.97 67.59
N GLU A 27 -38.05 -63.80 68.38
CA GLU A 27 -37.95 -63.39 69.79
C GLU A 27 -38.36 -64.47 70.81
N GLY A 28 -38.82 -65.67 70.39
CA GLY A 28 -39.15 -66.72 71.37
C GLY A 28 -39.61 -68.09 70.87
N PHE A 29 -39.99 -68.26 69.60
CA PHE A 29 -40.36 -69.56 69.03
C PHE A 29 -39.38 -69.92 67.90
N TYR A 30 -38.42 -70.80 68.16
CA TYR A 30 -37.57 -71.34 67.09
C TYR A 30 -38.39 -72.39 66.32
N ALA A 31 -38.80 -72.09 65.09
CA ALA A 31 -39.34 -73.10 64.19
C ALA A 31 -38.23 -74.11 63.87
N ASP A 32 -38.50 -75.40 64.05
CA ASP A 32 -37.54 -76.45 63.71
C ASP A 32 -37.51 -76.63 62.20
N MET A 33 -36.40 -76.20 61.59
CA MET A 33 -36.20 -76.26 60.15
C MET A 33 -35.94 -77.69 59.66
N GLU A 34 -35.66 -78.65 60.53
CA GLU A 34 -35.59 -80.07 60.17
C GLU A 34 -36.99 -80.68 60.06
N ASN A 35 -37.97 -80.14 60.79
CA ASN A 35 -39.37 -80.55 60.73
C ASN A 35 -40.08 -80.02 59.47
N LEU A 36 -40.65 -80.93 58.67
CA LEU A 36 -41.21 -80.59 57.35
C LEU A 36 -42.39 -79.58 57.39
N PRO A 37 -43.40 -79.70 58.29
CA PRO A 37 -44.53 -78.77 58.33
C PRO A 37 -44.12 -77.37 58.76
N GLU A 38 -43.25 -77.24 59.76
CA GLU A 38 -42.77 -75.94 60.26
C GLU A 38 -41.90 -75.23 59.22
N ARG A 39 -40.95 -75.94 58.61
CA ARG A 39 -40.17 -75.44 57.47
C ARG A 39 -41.06 -74.99 56.31
N THR A 40 -42.15 -75.70 56.03
CA THR A 40 -43.07 -75.34 54.94
C THR A 40 -43.81 -74.05 55.24
N LEU A 41 -44.27 -73.87 56.49
CA LEU A 41 -44.95 -72.66 56.93
C LEU A 41 -44.02 -71.44 56.84
N VAL A 42 -42.81 -71.53 57.39
CA VAL A 42 -41.82 -70.44 57.33
C VAL A 42 -41.47 -70.07 55.88
N LYS A 43 -41.28 -71.07 55.02
CA LYS A 43 -41.02 -70.83 53.59
C LYS A 43 -42.19 -70.18 52.87
N LYS A 44 -43.44 -70.54 53.20
CA LYS A 44 -44.63 -69.91 52.62
C LYS A 44 -44.76 -68.45 53.07
N SER A 45 -44.65 -68.18 54.37
CA SER A 45 -44.70 -66.80 54.89
C SER A 45 -43.58 -65.93 54.32
N ALA A 46 -42.36 -66.48 54.17
CA ALA A 46 -41.25 -65.77 53.53
C ALA A 46 -41.51 -65.51 52.03
N ALA A 47 -42.11 -66.47 51.32
CA ALA A 47 -42.50 -66.30 49.93
C ALA A 47 -43.58 -65.21 49.76
N GLU A 48 -44.61 -65.21 50.62
CA GLU A 48 -45.66 -64.19 50.63
C GLU A 48 -45.10 -62.78 50.83
N ILE A 49 -44.17 -62.61 51.78
CA ILE A 49 -43.45 -61.32 51.97
C ILE A 49 -42.63 -60.98 50.73
N GLY A 50 -41.92 -61.96 50.15
CA GLY A 50 -41.13 -61.80 48.93
C GLY A 50 -41.97 -61.33 47.74
N ASP A 51 -43.17 -61.88 47.57
CA ASP A 51 -44.11 -61.52 46.51
C ASP A 51 -44.66 -60.10 46.70
N ILE A 52 -45.05 -59.72 47.92
CA ILE A 52 -45.48 -58.34 48.23
C ILE A 52 -44.36 -57.33 47.90
N ILE A 53 -43.11 -57.63 48.26
CA ILE A 53 -41.96 -56.77 47.93
C ILE A 53 -41.77 -56.66 46.41
N LYS A 54 -41.95 -57.75 45.67
CA LYS A 54 -41.80 -57.77 44.21
C LYS A 54 -42.90 -56.94 43.53
N ASP A 55 -44.13 -57.02 44.01
CA ASP A 55 -45.26 -56.24 43.49
C ASP A 55 -45.13 -54.75 43.81
N LEU A 56 -44.63 -54.40 45.00
CA LEU A 56 -44.27 -53.03 45.34
C LEU A 56 -43.19 -52.47 44.41
N LYS A 57 -42.13 -53.24 44.13
CA LYS A 57 -41.06 -52.82 43.20
C LYS A 57 -41.59 -52.59 41.79
N THR A 58 -42.41 -53.51 41.28
CA THR A 58 -43.00 -53.43 39.94
C THR A 58 -43.93 -52.23 39.83
N SER A 59 -44.79 -52.03 40.83
CA SER A 59 -45.74 -50.92 40.86
C SER A 59 -45.05 -49.57 41.04
N ARG A 60 -43.97 -49.49 41.83
CA ARG A 60 -43.13 -48.29 41.91
C ARG A 60 -42.63 -47.88 40.54
N ILE A 61 -42.06 -48.82 39.78
CA ILE A 61 -41.56 -48.56 38.42
C ILE A 61 -42.69 -48.09 37.50
N LYS A 62 -43.85 -48.75 37.56
CA LYS A 62 -45.01 -48.42 36.72
C LYS A 62 -45.55 -47.01 37.02
N ILE A 63 -45.75 -46.69 38.30
CA ILE A 63 -46.26 -45.39 38.75
C ILE A 63 -45.29 -44.27 38.39
N THR A 64 -43.98 -44.45 38.64
CA THR A 64 -42.98 -43.45 38.27
C THR A 64 -42.96 -43.21 36.76
N LYS A 65 -42.94 -44.27 35.94
CA LYS A 65 -42.98 -44.14 34.48
C LYS A 65 -44.25 -43.44 33.98
N ALA A 66 -45.42 -43.80 34.52
CA ALA A 66 -46.69 -43.18 34.15
C ALA A 66 -46.73 -41.70 34.52
N ASN A 67 -46.26 -41.33 35.71
CA ASN A 67 -46.20 -39.93 36.14
C ASN A 67 -45.24 -39.11 35.31
N THR A 68 -44.02 -39.62 35.02
CA THR A 68 -43.07 -38.92 34.14
C THR A 68 -43.63 -38.74 32.73
N ALA A 69 -44.28 -39.76 32.18
CA ALA A 69 -44.93 -39.66 30.88
C ALA A 69 -46.08 -38.64 30.87
N ALA A 70 -46.90 -38.60 31.93
CA ALA A 70 -47.97 -37.63 32.08
C ALA A 70 -47.44 -36.19 32.17
N VAL A 71 -46.41 -35.95 32.98
CA VAL A 71 -45.77 -34.64 33.13
C VAL A 71 -45.17 -34.16 31.82
N ASN A 72 -44.42 -35.01 31.11
CA ASN A 72 -43.85 -34.64 29.82
C ASN A 72 -44.93 -34.35 28.78
N LYS A 73 -46.02 -35.14 28.75
CA LYS A 73 -47.14 -34.90 27.85
C LYS A 73 -47.84 -33.57 28.14
N GLU A 74 -48.05 -33.23 29.40
CA GLU A 74 -48.63 -31.94 29.80
C GLU A 74 -47.69 -30.78 29.46
N HIS A 75 -46.39 -30.93 29.74
CA HIS A 75 -45.36 -29.96 29.37
C HIS A 75 -45.37 -29.69 27.85
N ASP A 76 -45.29 -30.73 27.03
CA ASP A 76 -45.23 -30.59 25.57
C ASP A 76 -46.50 -29.94 25.02
N ALA A 77 -47.68 -30.29 25.56
CA ALA A 77 -48.94 -29.67 25.20
C ALA A 77 -49.02 -28.19 25.60
N ILE A 78 -48.40 -27.80 26.72
CA ILE A 78 -48.30 -26.39 27.15
C ILE A 78 -47.34 -25.63 26.23
N VAL A 79 -46.17 -26.20 25.94
CA VAL A 79 -45.17 -25.59 25.06
C VAL A 79 -45.74 -25.36 23.67
N GLU A 80 -46.39 -26.36 23.06
CA GLU A 80 -46.99 -26.24 21.74
C GLU A 80 -48.03 -25.10 21.68
N ARG A 81 -48.85 -24.95 22.73
CA ARG A 81 -49.81 -23.84 22.83
C ARG A 81 -49.13 -22.48 22.93
N LEU A 82 -48.06 -22.39 23.72
CA LEU A 82 -47.31 -21.15 23.90
C LEU A 82 -46.56 -20.75 22.62
N GLU A 83 -45.97 -21.72 21.90
CA GLU A 83 -45.33 -21.48 20.61
C GLU A 83 -46.33 -20.99 19.57
N LEU A 84 -47.51 -21.62 19.48
CA LEU A 84 -48.57 -21.19 18.58
C LEU A 84 -49.07 -19.78 18.92
N ALA A 85 -49.21 -19.46 20.22
CA ALA A 85 -49.59 -18.13 20.67
C ALA A 85 -48.50 -17.07 20.41
N ASN A 86 -47.23 -17.48 20.40
CA ASN A 86 -46.11 -16.59 20.14
C ASN A 86 -45.88 -16.30 18.65
N LYS A 87 -46.35 -17.18 17.77
CA LYS A 87 -46.16 -17.08 16.32
C LYS A 87 -46.56 -15.72 15.70
N PRO A 88 -47.71 -15.11 16.03
CA PRO A 88 -48.06 -13.79 15.50
C PRO A 88 -47.06 -12.70 15.91
N PHE A 89 -46.49 -12.78 17.12
CA PHE A 89 -45.49 -11.81 17.58
C PHE A 89 -44.16 -12.01 16.86
N THR A 90 -43.74 -13.25 16.64
CA THR A 90 -42.52 -13.55 15.86
C THR A 90 -42.66 -13.06 14.42
N ASP A 91 -43.80 -13.31 13.78
CA ASP A 91 -44.07 -12.87 12.40
C ASP A 91 -44.00 -11.33 12.29
N LEU A 92 -44.59 -10.60 13.26
CA LEU A 92 -44.51 -9.13 13.31
C LEU A 92 -43.09 -8.60 13.51
N ILE A 93 -42.30 -9.25 14.37
CA ILE A 93 -40.90 -8.90 14.61
C ILE A 93 -40.09 -9.11 13.34
N ASP A 94 -40.29 -10.23 12.65
CA ASP A 94 -39.58 -10.56 11.41
C ASP A 94 -39.92 -9.57 10.29
N GLU A 95 -41.19 -9.23 10.11
CA GLU A 95 -41.62 -8.20 9.17
C GLU A 95 -40.99 -6.84 9.48
N TYR A 96 -40.97 -6.44 10.74
CA TYR A 96 -40.34 -5.18 11.16
C TYR A 96 -38.84 -5.19 10.87
N ASN A 97 -38.14 -6.29 11.19
CA ASN A 97 -36.71 -6.45 10.92
C ASN A 97 -36.41 -6.34 9.42
N VAL A 98 -37.23 -6.94 8.56
CA VAL A 98 -37.12 -6.81 7.10
C VAL A 98 -37.31 -5.35 6.65
N LYS A 99 -38.36 -4.68 7.14
CA LYS A 99 -38.62 -3.26 6.83
C LYS A 99 -37.47 -2.37 7.30
N ARG A 100 -37.00 -2.56 8.54
CA ARG A 100 -35.91 -1.79 9.14
C ARG A 100 -34.59 -1.99 8.39
N LYS A 101 -34.30 -3.21 7.95
CA LYS A 101 -33.10 -3.51 7.15
C LYS A 101 -33.11 -2.77 5.81
N LYS A 102 -34.26 -2.66 5.14
CA LYS A 102 -34.40 -1.89 3.89
C LYS A 102 -34.13 -0.39 4.13
N VAL A 103 -34.75 0.20 5.16
CA VAL A 103 -34.53 1.61 5.52
C VAL A 103 -33.05 1.89 5.80
N LEU A 104 -32.40 1.04 6.60
CA LEU A 104 -30.97 1.20 6.90
C LEU A 104 -30.08 1.05 5.65
N ALA A 105 -30.44 0.18 4.71
CA ALA A 105 -29.71 0.03 3.46
C ALA A 105 -29.87 1.28 2.56
N ASP A 106 -31.07 1.84 2.48
CA ASP A 106 -31.33 3.08 1.74
C ASP A 106 -30.62 4.29 2.35
N GLU A 107 -30.64 4.42 3.68
CA GLU A 107 -29.89 5.47 4.40
C GLU A 107 -28.39 5.37 4.12
N LYS A 108 -27.81 4.17 4.21
CA LYS A 108 -26.40 3.94 3.87
C LYS A 108 -26.10 4.31 2.41
N ARG A 109 -26.94 3.88 1.47
CA ARG A 109 -26.80 4.21 0.05
C ARG A 109 -26.80 5.72 -0.19
N VAL A 110 -27.68 6.47 0.48
CA VAL A 110 -27.72 7.94 0.36
C VAL A 110 -26.46 8.58 0.92
N VAL A 111 -25.96 8.11 2.07
CA VAL A 111 -24.71 8.61 2.66
C VAL A 111 -23.52 8.32 1.75
N GLU A 112 -23.41 7.09 1.23
CA GLU A 112 -22.35 6.68 0.31
C GLU A 112 -22.39 7.48 -1.00
N LEU A 113 -23.58 7.72 -1.56
CA LEU A 113 -23.74 8.55 -2.76
C LEU A 113 -23.32 10.00 -2.51
N LYS A 114 -23.68 10.59 -1.36
CA LYS A 114 -23.23 11.94 -0.99
C LYS A 114 -21.72 12.01 -0.83
N ALA A 115 -21.12 11.04 -0.15
CA ALA A 115 -19.68 10.96 0.01
C ALA A 115 -18.96 10.80 -1.34
N ALA A 116 -19.48 9.95 -2.22
CA ALA A 116 -18.94 9.75 -3.57
C ALA A 116 -19.06 11.01 -4.44
N MET A 117 -20.16 11.77 -4.32
CA MET A 117 -20.30 13.06 -5.02
C MET A 117 -19.26 14.09 -4.56
N VAL A 118 -19.06 14.23 -3.24
CA VAL A 118 -18.05 15.13 -2.68
C VAL A 118 -16.64 14.74 -3.13
N GLN A 119 -16.31 13.44 -3.13
CA GLN A 119 -15.02 12.95 -3.62
C GLN A 119 -14.85 13.23 -5.11
N LYS A 120 -15.87 13.00 -5.92
CA LYS A 120 -15.83 13.28 -7.36
C LYS A 120 -15.59 14.77 -7.66
N GLU A 121 -16.22 15.66 -6.90
CA GLU A 121 -15.98 17.11 -7.02
C GLU A 121 -14.54 17.46 -6.63
N ALA A 122 -14.04 16.95 -5.50
CA ALA A 122 -12.67 17.17 -5.06
C ALA A 122 -11.62 16.63 -6.05
N ASP A 123 -11.84 15.43 -6.58
CA ASP A 123 -10.97 14.81 -7.59
C ASP A 123 -10.97 15.62 -8.90
N HIS A 124 -12.14 16.14 -9.31
CA HIS A 124 -12.25 16.98 -10.48
C HIS A 124 -11.52 18.32 -10.29
N GLU A 125 -11.70 18.99 -9.16
CA GLU A 125 -10.99 20.23 -8.84
C GLU A 125 -9.47 20.01 -8.76
N MET A 126 -9.03 18.92 -8.14
CA MET A 126 -7.62 18.54 -8.09
C MET A 126 -7.07 18.29 -9.49
N GLY A 127 -7.81 17.58 -10.36
CA GLY A 127 -7.43 17.36 -11.75
C GLY A 127 -7.27 18.67 -12.54
N LEU A 128 -8.20 19.61 -12.36
CA LEU A 128 -8.10 20.95 -12.97
C LEU A 128 -6.87 21.71 -12.46
N LEU A 129 -6.57 21.63 -11.17
CA LEU A 129 -5.39 22.28 -10.59
C LEU A 129 -4.09 21.69 -11.14
N ILE A 130 -3.99 20.35 -11.20
CA ILE A 130 -2.82 19.66 -11.76
C ILE A 130 -2.62 20.03 -13.24
N ASN A 131 -3.70 20.08 -14.02
CA ASN A 131 -3.61 20.51 -15.42
C ASN A 131 -3.12 21.95 -15.53
N LYS A 132 -3.64 22.85 -14.70
CA LYS A 132 -3.20 24.26 -14.67
C LYS A 132 -1.73 24.39 -14.30
N THR A 133 -1.25 23.65 -13.30
CA THR A 133 0.17 23.67 -12.93
C THR A 133 1.05 23.08 -14.02
N PHE A 134 0.62 21.99 -14.66
CA PHE A 134 1.36 21.39 -15.76
C PHE A 134 1.47 22.32 -16.97
N GLU A 135 0.37 22.98 -17.35
CA GLU A 135 0.36 23.97 -18.43
C GLU A 135 1.27 25.16 -18.11
N PHE A 136 1.26 25.63 -16.86
CA PHE A 136 2.14 26.68 -16.39
C PHE A 136 3.62 26.28 -16.47
N ASP A 137 3.98 25.11 -15.94
CA ASP A 137 5.35 24.60 -15.96
C ASP A 137 5.85 24.43 -17.41
N LYS A 138 4.99 23.91 -18.29
CA LYS A 138 5.30 23.76 -19.72
C LYS A 138 5.53 25.11 -20.39
N ALA A 139 4.74 26.13 -20.06
CA ALA A 139 4.93 27.48 -20.58
C ALA A 139 6.22 28.13 -20.06
N GLU A 140 6.52 27.96 -18.77
CA GLU A 140 7.79 28.37 -18.13
C GLU A 140 9.00 27.74 -18.81
N GLU A 141 8.98 26.43 -19.05
CA GLU A 141 10.05 25.74 -19.78
C GLU A 141 10.24 26.29 -21.20
N LEU A 142 9.15 26.59 -21.89
CA LEU A 142 9.20 27.12 -23.24
C LEU A 142 9.82 28.52 -23.25
N ARG A 143 9.41 29.38 -22.31
CA ARG A 143 10.02 30.70 -22.10
C ARG A 143 11.51 30.61 -21.82
N LYS A 144 11.93 29.73 -20.90
CA LYS A 144 13.36 29.52 -20.59
C LYS A 144 14.14 29.05 -21.82
N LYS A 145 13.57 28.16 -22.64
CA LYS A 145 14.19 27.71 -23.90
C LYS A 145 14.32 28.84 -24.92
N GLU A 146 13.31 29.70 -25.04
CA GLU A 146 13.34 30.87 -25.92
C GLU A 146 14.37 31.89 -25.47
N GLU A 147 14.41 32.23 -24.18
CA GLU A 147 15.43 33.12 -23.58
C GLU A 147 16.84 32.57 -23.81
N LEU A 148 17.04 31.26 -23.61
CA LEU A 148 18.34 30.63 -23.80
C LEU A 148 18.77 30.66 -25.28
N ARG A 149 17.83 30.39 -26.22
CA ARG A 149 18.08 30.54 -27.67
C ARG A 149 18.41 31.99 -28.05
N HIS A 150 17.69 32.96 -27.51
CA HIS A 150 17.94 34.37 -27.75
C HIS A 150 19.34 34.77 -27.27
N ASN A 151 19.69 34.42 -26.03
CA ASN A 151 21.01 34.71 -25.47
C ASN A 151 22.14 34.05 -26.26
N LEU A 152 21.93 32.82 -26.74
CA LEU A 152 22.91 32.12 -27.57
C LEU A 152 23.12 32.82 -28.91
N LYS A 153 22.05 33.33 -29.52
CA LYS A 153 22.13 34.13 -30.76
C LYS A 153 22.88 35.44 -30.54
N VAL A 154 22.53 36.19 -29.49
CA VAL A 154 23.20 37.45 -29.13
C VAL A 154 24.69 37.22 -28.85
N ASN A 155 25.03 36.17 -28.10
CA ASN A 155 26.43 35.83 -27.83
C ASN A 155 27.18 35.44 -29.11
N ALA A 156 26.58 34.64 -29.98
CA ALA A 156 27.18 34.26 -31.26
C ALA A 156 27.42 35.47 -32.18
N GLU A 157 26.46 36.41 -32.24
CA GLU A 157 26.61 37.68 -32.97
C GLU A 157 27.75 38.53 -32.38
N ARG A 158 27.85 38.63 -31.05
CA ARG A 158 28.94 39.35 -30.39
C ARG A 158 30.30 38.73 -30.69
N GLU A 159 30.42 37.41 -30.57
CA GLU A 159 31.66 36.68 -30.89
C GLU A 159 32.05 36.79 -32.36
N ALA A 160 31.07 36.81 -33.27
CA ALA A 160 31.32 37.03 -34.69
C ALA A 160 31.84 38.44 -34.95
N ALA A 161 31.24 39.46 -34.32
CA ALA A 161 31.68 40.84 -34.41
C ALA A 161 33.11 41.02 -33.85
N GLU A 162 33.41 40.45 -32.68
CA GLU A 162 34.75 40.49 -32.09
C GLU A 162 35.81 39.80 -32.97
N ARG A 163 35.45 38.65 -33.57
CA ARG A 163 36.34 37.95 -34.52
C ARG A 163 36.59 38.78 -35.77
N GLN A 164 35.56 39.42 -36.32
CA GLN A 164 35.69 40.29 -37.48
C GLN A 164 36.58 41.51 -37.15
N GLU A 165 36.42 42.11 -35.98
CA GLU A 165 37.24 43.24 -35.55
C GLU A 165 38.72 42.84 -35.42
N LYS A 166 39.01 41.67 -34.84
CA LYS A 166 40.37 41.12 -34.76
C LYS A 166 40.98 40.87 -36.14
N LEU A 167 40.21 40.29 -37.06
CA LEU A 167 40.64 40.07 -38.45
C LEU A 167 40.94 41.40 -39.14
N ASN A 168 40.06 42.39 -39.01
CA ASN A 168 40.27 43.72 -39.59
C ASN A 168 41.53 44.39 -39.02
N LYS A 169 41.75 44.31 -37.70
CA LYS A 169 42.97 44.83 -37.04
C LYS A 169 44.23 44.11 -37.53
N SER A 170 44.19 42.79 -37.72
CA SER A 170 45.31 42.04 -38.29
C SER A 170 45.63 42.50 -39.71
N ILE A 171 44.60 42.66 -40.56
CA ILE A 171 44.77 43.13 -41.94
C ILE A 171 45.37 44.55 -41.96
N GLU A 172 44.91 45.44 -41.10
CA GLU A 172 45.46 46.79 -40.94
C GLU A 172 46.94 46.74 -40.50
N GLN A 173 47.27 45.92 -39.51
CA GLN A 173 48.65 45.74 -39.06
C GLN A 173 49.53 45.12 -40.14
N ASP A 174 49.04 44.15 -40.91
CA ASP A 174 49.78 43.54 -42.01
C ASP A 174 50.06 44.55 -43.12
N LYS A 175 49.11 45.46 -43.42
CA LYS A 175 49.33 46.58 -44.35
C LYS A 175 50.42 47.52 -43.83
N ILE A 176 50.34 47.93 -42.56
CA ILE A 176 51.33 48.82 -41.92
C ILE A 176 52.71 48.15 -41.92
N ASN A 177 52.79 46.86 -41.58
CA ASN A 177 54.03 46.09 -41.57
C ASN A 177 54.62 45.96 -42.98
N ALA A 178 53.79 45.72 -44.00
CA ALA A 178 54.23 45.67 -45.39
C ALA A 178 54.74 47.03 -45.88
N GLU A 179 54.10 48.13 -45.45
CA GLU A 179 54.55 49.49 -45.76
C GLU A 179 55.87 49.83 -45.06
N ASN A 180 55.99 49.51 -43.77
CA ASN A 180 57.21 49.66 -43.00
C ASN A 180 58.37 48.83 -43.59
N ALA A 181 58.12 47.58 -44.00
CA ALA A 181 59.12 46.75 -44.67
C ALA A 181 59.57 47.37 -46.01
N ARG A 182 58.66 47.97 -46.77
CA ARG A 182 59.01 48.71 -48.00
C ARG A 182 59.86 49.95 -47.72
N LEU A 183 59.54 50.70 -46.67
CA LEU A 183 60.32 51.88 -46.26
C LEU A 183 61.70 51.49 -45.74
N ALA A 184 61.78 50.49 -44.85
CA ALA A 184 63.03 49.96 -44.33
C ALA A 184 63.94 49.42 -45.45
N ASN A 185 63.38 48.71 -46.44
CA ASN A 185 64.14 48.26 -47.60
C ASN A 185 64.66 49.45 -48.43
N LYS A 186 63.83 50.48 -48.68
CA LYS A 186 64.28 51.70 -49.37
C LYS A 186 65.40 52.42 -48.61
N GLU A 187 65.32 52.47 -47.28
CA GLU A 187 66.37 53.06 -46.42
C GLU A 187 67.64 52.22 -46.42
N HIS A 188 67.53 50.90 -46.37
CA HIS A 188 68.67 49.99 -46.44
C HIS A 188 69.41 50.13 -47.77
N VAL A 189 68.69 50.10 -48.89
CA VAL A 189 69.24 50.35 -50.24
C VAL A 189 69.91 51.71 -50.33
N ARG A 190 69.32 52.77 -49.74
CA ARG A 190 69.94 54.10 -49.68
C ARG A 190 71.23 54.12 -48.85
N SER A 191 71.23 53.43 -47.70
CA SER A 191 72.39 53.34 -46.81
C SER A 191 73.56 52.61 -47.48
N VAL A 192 73.29 51.44 -48.10
CA VAL A 192 74.29 50.68 -48.86
C VAL A 192 74.87 51.52 -50.00
N ASN A 193 74.01 52.20 -50.76
CA ASN A 193 74.46 53.07 -51.85
C ASN A 193 75.27 54.28 -51.36
N ARG A 194 74.94 54.86 -50.19
CA ARG A 194 75.74 55.93 -49.59
C ARG A 194 77.09 55.42 -49.12
N GLY A 195 77.15 54.28 -48.44
CA GLY A 195 78.42 53.69 -48.02
C GLY A 195 79.36 53.38 -49.19
N ILE A 196 78.81 52.93 -50.33
CA ILE A 196 79.60 52.76 -51.56
C ILE A 196 80.07 54.12 -52.10
N LEU A 197 79.21 55.14 -52.08
CA LEU A 197 79.57 56.48 -52.54
C LEU A 197 80.70 57.08 -51.70
N ASP A 198 80.59 57.03 -50.37
CA ASP A 198 81.58 57.57 -49.44
C ASP A 198 82.96 56.91 -49.67
N VAL A 199 82.99 55.58 -49.85
CA VAL A 199 84.24 54.85 -50.16
C VAL A 199 84.82 55.26 -51.52
N LEU A 200 83.99 55.49 -52.54
CA LEU A 200 84.48 55.94 -53.85
C LEU A 200 85.02 57.38 -53.79
N GLU A 201 84.38 58.25 -53.00
CA GLU A 201 84.85 59.63 -52.77
C GLU A 201 86.18 59.66 -51.98
N GLU A 202 86.36 58.81 -50.98
CA GLU A 202 87.63 58.64 -50.25
C GLU A 202 88.78 58.16 -51.16
N ASN A 203 88.48 57.54 -52.30
CA ASN A 203 89.44 57.08 -53.29
C ASN A 203 89.58 58.03 -54.50
N ASP A 204 89.25 59.32 -54.32
CA ASP A 204 89.37 60.40 -55.33
C ASP A 204 88.53 60.20 -56.61
N ILE A 205 87.49 59.35 -56.57
CA ILE A 205 86.53 59.23 -57.67
C ILE A 205 85.48 60.31 -57.48
N GLY A 206 85.51 61.34 -58.34
CA GLY A 206 84.57 62.46 -58.25
C GLY A 206 83.10 62.01 -58.20
N THR A 207 82.30 62.67 -57.35
CA THR A 207 80.91 62.31 -57.01
C THR A 207 80.02 61.98 -58.21
N ALA A 208 80.17 62.72 -59.32
CA ALA A 208 79.38 62.49 -60.54
C ALA A 208 79.67 61.11 -61.18
N VAL A 209 80.94 60.72 -61.22
CA VAL A 209 81.37 59.43 -61.79
C VAL A 209 81.03 58.29 -60.83
N ALA A 210 81.23 58.48 -59.52
CA ALA A 210 80.90 57.48 -58.50
C ALA A 210 79.39 57.14 -58.50
N MET A 211 78.51 58.13 -58.63
CA MET A 211 77.06 57.92 -58.76
C MET A 211 76.69 57.14 -60.03
N GLU A 212 77.41 57.33 -61.13
CA GLU A 212 77.18 56.62 -62.39
C GLU A 212 77.61 55.15 -62.29
N VAL A 213 78.75 54.89 -61.65
CA VAL A 213 79.24 53.54 -61.36
C VAL A 213 78.24 52.77 -60.48
N ILE A 214 77.72 53.38 -59.40
CA ILE A 214 76.70 52.74 -58.54
C ILE A 214 75.42 52.41 -59.32
N LYS A 215 74.97 53.30 -60.23
CA LYS A 215 73.80 53.05 -61.08
C LYS A 215 74.03 51.92 -62.08
N LEU A 216 75.24 51.82 -62.66
CA LEU A 216 75.61 50.75 -63.58
C LEU A 216 75.72 49.41 -62.84
N ALA A 217 76.30 49.41 -61.64
CA ALA A 217 76.37 48.27 -60.74
C ALA A 217 74.98 47.75 -60.33
N ALA A 218 74.08 48.64 -59.89
CA ALA A 218 72.72 48.29 -59.48
C ALA A 218 71.86 47.75 -60.64
N LYS A 219 72.17 48.13 -61.89
CA LYS A 219 71.53 47.61 -63.11
C LYS A 219 72.17 46.32 -63.63
N GLY A 220 73.23 45.81 -62.97
CA GLY A 220 73.96 44.62 -63.40
C GLY A 220 74.77 44.80 -64.69
N LEU A 221 75.10 46.04 -65.05
CA LEU A 221 75.81 46.37 -66.29
C LEU A 221 77.34 46.37 -66.13
N LEU A 222 77.86 46.10 -64.93
CA LEU A 222 79.28 45.90 -64.65
C LEU A 222 79.56 44.40 -64.47
N PRO A 223 80.25 43.74 -65.42
CA PRO A 223 80.57 42.32 -65.30
C PRO A 223 81.42 42.06 -64.06
N ASN A 224 81.06 41.05 -63.26
CA ASN A 224 81.73 40.61 -62.03
C ASN A 224 81.56 41.51 -60.79
N LEU A 225 80.71 42.54 -60.82
CA LEU A 225 80.35 43.34 -59.64
C LEU A 225 78.85 43.20 -59.35
N THR A 226 78.49 42.82 -58.13
CA THR A 226 77.08 42.75 -57.67
C THR A 226 76.96 43.47 -56.33
N ILE A 227 76.06 44.44 -56.25
CA ILE A 227 75.71 45.07 -54.96
C ILE A 227 74.73 44.14 -54.26
N ASN A 228 75.08 43.70 -53.04
CA ASN A 228 74.16 42.98 -52.20
C ASN A 228 73.36 43.99 -51.37
N TYR A 229 72.04 43.98 -51.56
CA TYR A 229 71.09 44.86 -50.86
C TYR A 229 70.33 44.11 -49.78
#